data_AF-A0A7V9L6D1-F1
#
_entry.id   AF-A0A7V9L6D1-F1
#
_cell.length_a   1.000
_cell.length_b   1.000
_cell.length_c   1.000
_cell.angle_alpha   90.00
_cell.angle_beta   90.00
_cell.angle_gamma   90.00
#
_symmetry.space_group_name_H-M   'P 1'
#
loop_
_entity.id
_entity.type
_entity.pdbx_description
1 polymer ?
#
loop_
_entity_poly.entity_id
_entity_poly.type
_entity_poly.pdbx_seq_one_letter_code
_entity_poly.pdbx_strand_id
1 'polypeptide(L)'
;MKRVAILLVAIATLGACSRTEKWTEQATPSEGSSTEVTTSSGSAVPSAAVSSEGLGTVARVAAGDMIEKFQCARCHEVPQTGVAERDKHCFTCHQQIHDGTFDAKPETLVKWRGRIQSLRHAPSLAHADRLQRAWVKRFLLHPHDVRPGSIAEMPRLAISDAEADRLATFLVPVEDAAPIDTAPALVARGEKLYRDLACGRCHRFTGAAVDDAALHAGGRVADPPPPAIETDPARRSLAIAWTLAPDLRFARDRVQPAQLAAWIEAPRGAMPKLSISRDDARALAAFLVATPVVARSNHVVPKRLPILEREVPWAEVSARVFHDTCWHCHAVPDFAHGDGGPGNSGGFGFAPRGLDLSSYTGISQGAFDRGSERRSIFEKLPDGTPRVVAHLMARHVEAAGGSVDGIRGMPLGIPALTLEQIQLVDTWIAQGRPQ
;
A
#
# COMPACT_ATOMS: atom_id res chain seq x y z
N MET A 1 54.90 2.64 -59.01
CA MET A 1 54.02 2.02 -60.03
C MET A 1 52.57 2.41 -59.70
N LYS A 2 51.70 2.89 -60.62
CA LYS A 2 50.92 2.13 -61.66
C LYS A 2 50.17 0.93 -61.03
N ARG A 3 48.84 0.80 -61.02
CA ARG A 3 47.65 1.51 -61.60
C ARG A 3 46.49 1.45 -60.55
N VAL A 4 45.54 2.37 -60.35
CA VAL A 4 44.60 3.17 -61.21
C VAL A 4 43.26 2.47 -61.53
N ALA A 5 42.21 2.87 -60.80
CA ALA A 5 40.76 2.84 -61.09
C ALA A 5 40.02 3.48 -59.87
N ILE A 6 39.09 4.45 -59.91
CA ILE A 6 38.53 5.33 -60.95
C ILE A 6 37.61 4.63 -61.97
N LEU A 7 36.40 5.10 -62.31
CA LEU A 7 35.61 6.31 -61.90
C LEU A 7 34.49 5.87 -60.90
N LEU A 8 33.26 6.40 -60.70
CA LEU A 8 32.40 7.47 -61.27
C LEU A 8 31.46 8.04 -60.16
N VAL A 9 30.55 8.97 -60.48
CA VAL A 9 29.63 9.69 -59.56
C VAL A 9 28.23 9.83 -60.17
N ALA A 10 27.19 9.86 -59.35
CA ALA A 10 25.89 10.46 -59.67
C ALA A 10 25.29 11.14 -58.43
N ILE A 11 24.93 12.43 -58.55
CA ILE A 11 24.18 13.20 -57.54
C ILE A 11 22.85 13.63 -58.19
N ALA A 12 21.75 13.46 -57.49
CA ALA A 12 20.45 14.05 -57.81
C ALA A 12 19.81 14.59 -56.52
N THR A 13 19.02 15.65 -56.63
CA THR A 13 18.55 16.47 -55.50
C THR A 13 17.02 16.65 -55.52
N LEU A 14 16.51 17.36 -54.50
CA LEU A 14 15.11 17.83 -54.34
C LEU A 14 14.10 16.76 -53.87
N GLY A 15 13.14 17.19 -53.03
CA GLY A 15 12.13 16.29 -52.47
C GLY A 15 11.48 16.72 -51.15
N ALA A 16 11.44 18.02 -50.83
CA ALA A 16 10.71 18.49 -49.65
C ALA A 16 9.23 18.71 -49.98
N CYS A 17 8.33 18.02 -49.26
CA CYS A 17 7.00 18.57 -48.94
C CYS A 17 6.32 17.79 -47.81
N SER A 18 5.51 18.50 -47.03
CA SER A 18 4.77 17.99 -45.88
C SER A 18 3.46 17.32 -46.26
N ARG A 19 2.96 16.41 -45.40
CA ARG A 19 1.53 16.45 -45.04
C ARG A 19 1.26 15.98 -43.61
N THR A 20 0.67 16.87 -42.83
CA THR A 20 -0.12 16.53 -41.65
C THR A 20 -1.52 16.14 -42.11
N GLU A 21 -2.03 14.98 -41.71
CA GLU A 21 -3.46 14.68 -41.82
C GLU A 21 -4.01 14.28 -40.44
N LYS A 22 -5.20 14.79 -40.14
CA LYS A 22 -5.83 14.71 -38.81
C LYS A 22 -6.57 13.39 -38.68
N TRP A 23 -6.50 12.77 -37.51
CA TRP A 23 -7.50 11.81 -37.11
C TRP A 23 -8.78 12.54 -36.71
N THR A 24 -9.92 12.06 -37.21
CA THR A 24 -11.26 12.53 -36.84
C THR A 24 -12.07 11.35 -36.36
N GLU A 25 -12.61 11.45 -35.14
CA GLU A 25 -13.49 10.43 -34.58
C GLU A 25 -14.82 10.37 -35.35
N GLN A 26 -15.31 9.16 -35.59
CA GLN A 26 -16.74 8.87 -35.70
C GLN A 26 -17.03 7.58 -34.95
N ALA A 27 -17.84 7.69 -33.90
CA ALA A 27 -18.37 6.54 -33.17
C ALA A 27 -19.77 6.18 -33.71
N THR A 28 -20.07 4.89 -33.78
CA THR A 28 -21.41 4.38 -34.05
C THR A 28 -21.81 3.37 -32.96
N PRO A 29 -23.03 3.46 -32.41
CA PRO A 29 -23.54 2.45 -31.49
C PRO A 29 -24.09 1.24 -32.27
N SER A 30 -23.97 0.05 -31.71
CA SER A 30 -24.61 -1.17 -32.20
C SER A 30 -25.62 -1.70 -31.18
N GLU A 31 -26.88 -1.80 -31.57
CA GLU A 31 -27.94 -2.39 -30.75
C GLU A 31 -27.76 -3.92 -30.62
N GLY A 32 -28.01 -4.46 -29.43
CA GLY A 32 -27.93 -5.90 -29.15
C GLY A 32 -29.33 -6.50 -28.92
N SER A 33 -29.79 -7.35 -29.84
CA SER A 33 -31.12 -7.96 -29.77
C SER A 33 -31.24 -9.00 -28.64
N SER A 34 -32.40 -9.02 -27.98
CA SER A 34 -32.80 -10.06 -27.03
C SER A 34 -33.19 -11.37 -27.72
N THR A 35 -32.89 -12.51 -27.09
CA THR A 35 -33.58 -13.78 -27.36
C THR A 35 -33.83 -14.52 -26.05
N GLU A 36 -35.07 -14.97 -25.84
CA GLU A 36 -35.46 -15.74 -24.66
C GLU A 36 -35.08 -17.21 -24.83
N VAL A 37 -34.70 -17.87 -23.73
CA VAL A 37 -34.66 -19.34 -23.65
C VAL A 37 -35.33 -19.77 -22.35
N THR A 38 -36.51 -20.36 -22.47
CA THR A 38 -37.24 -20.96 -21.35
C THR A 38 -36.68 -22.35 -21.02
N THR A 39 -36.41 -22.62 -19.75
CA THR A 39 -36.23 -23.98 -19.20
C THR A 39 -37.12 -24.18 -17.97
N SER A 40 -37.55 -25.43 -17.75
CA SER A 40 -38.70 -25.77 -16.90
C SER A 40 -38.33 -26.23 -15.48
N SER A 41 -39.35 -26.34 -14.64
CA SER A 41 -39.27 -26.64 -13.20
C SER A 41 -38.77 -28.05 -12.87
N GLY A 42 -37.89 -28.13 -11.86
CA GLY A 42 -37.54 -29.36 -11.14
C GLY A 42 -38.02 -29.26 -9.67
N SER A 43 -38.47 -30.38 -9.11
CA SER A 43 -39.19 -30.38 -7.81
C SER A 43 -38.29 -30.13 -6.59
N ALA A 44 -38.86 -29.53 -5.55
CA ALA A 44 -38.22 -29.31 -4.26
C ALA A 44 -38.49 -30.47 -3.27
N VAL A 45 -37.60 -30.66 -2.30
CA VAL A 45 -37.77 -31.55 -1.15
C VAL A 45 -37.63 -30.71 0.13
N PRO A 46 -38.60 -30.75 1.07
CA PRO A 46 -38.52 -29.94 2.29
C PRO A 46 -37.56 -30.57 3.30
N SER A 47 -36.54 -29.81 3.71
CA SER A 47 -35.77 -30.10 4.93
C SER A 47 -36.29 -29.22 6.06
N ALA A 48 -36.44 -29.79 7.27
CA ALA A 48 -37.08 -29.11 8.38
C ALA A 48 -36.23 -27.93 8.90
N ALA A 49 -36.89 -26.79 9.17
CA ALA A 49 -36.24 -25.65 9.80
C ALA A 49 -35.93 -25.97 11.27
N VAL A 50 -34.66 -25.80 11.66
CA VAL A 50 -34.25 -25.76 13.07
C VAL A 50 -34.29 -24.30 13.50
N SER A 51 -35.23 -23.95 14.38
CA SER A 51 -35.47 -22.56 14.80
C SER A 51 -34.27 -21.96 15.52
N SER A 52 -33.64 -20.94 14.92
CA SER A 52 -32.53 -20.19 15.52
C SER A 52 -33.03 -19.06 16.43
N GLU A 53 -33.83 -19.40 17.44
CA GLU A 53 -34.19 -18.47 18.52
C GLU A 53 -33.03 -18.40 19.53
N GLY A 54 -32.49 -17.20 19.78
CA GLY A 54 -31.45 -16.99 20.81
C GLY A 54 -30.22 -16.16 20.41
N LEU A 55 -30.11 -15.69 19.16
CA LEU A 55 -29.12 -14.68 18.77
C LEU A 55 -29.83 -13.43 18.26
N GLY A 56 -29.84 -12.38 19.09
CA GLY A 56 -30.44 -11.09 18.72
C GLY A 56 -29.78 -10.50 17.48
N THR A 57 -30.58 -10.09 16.50
CA THR A 57 -30.11 -9.57 15.21
C THR A 57 -29.30 -8.28 15.41
N VAL A 58 -27.97 -8.41 15.46
CA VAL A 58 -27.05 -7.27 15.52
C VAL A 58 -27.29 -6.39 14.29
N ALA A 59 -27.78 -5.17 14.50
CA ALA A 59 -28.08 -4.24 13.43
C ALA A 59 -26.80 -3.92 12.65
N ARG A 60 -26.73 -4.36 11.39
CA ARG A 60 -25.55 -4.14 10.54
C ARG A 60 -25.39 -2.64 10.27
N VAL A 61 -24.36 -2.05 10.85
CA VAL A 61 -23.97 -0.66 10.60
C VAL A 61 -23.58 -0.51 9.13
N ALA A 62 -24.37 0.20 8.34
CA ALA A 62 -24.00 0.55 6.97
C ALA A 62 -22.85 1.56 6.98
N ALA A 63 -21.82 1.34 6.15
CA ALA A 63 -20.68 2.25 5.99
C ALA A 63 -20.13 2.29 4.54
N GLY A 64 -20.95 1.98 3.53
CA GLY A 64 -20.55 2.04 2.11
C GLY A 64 -20.10 3.43 1.68
N ASP A 65 -20.74 4.47 2.20
CA ASP A 65 -20.36 5.88 2.08
C ASP A 65 -18.98 6.19 2.69
N MET A 66 -18.55 5.45 3.72
CA MET A 66 -17.20 5.56 4.29
C MET A 66 -16.17 4.79 3.43
N ILE A 67 -16.54 3.62 2.91
CA ILE A 67 -15.71 2.87 1.93
C ILE A 67 -15.45 3.70 0.68
N GLU A 68 -16.45 4.45 0.20
CA GLU A 68 -16.33 5.40 -0.91
C GLU A 68 -15.52 6.64 -0.53
N LYS A 69 -15.88 7.34 0.55
CA LYS A 69 -15.19 8.57 1.02
C LYS A 69 -13.69 8.35 1.26
N PHE A 70 -13.33 7.24 1.91
CA PHE A 70 -11.94 6.86 2.15
C PHE A 70 -11.35 5.99 1.03
N GLN A 71 -12.11 5.77 -0.04
CA GLN A 71 -11.70 5.13 -1.28
C GLN A 71 -10.99 3.77 -1.09
N CYS A 72 -11.47 2.95 -0.14
CA CYS A 72 -10.78 1.74 0.29
C CYS A 72 -10.55 0.75 -0.87
N ALA A 73 -11.46 0.72 -1.86
CA ALA A 73 -11.37 -0.09 -3.07
C ALA A 73 -10.22 0.31 -4.03
N ARG A 74 -9.53 1.45 -3.83
CA ARG A 74 -8.30 1.80 -4.58
C ARG A 74 -7.10 0.91 -4.21
N CYS A 75 -7.18 0.24 -3.06
CA CYS A 75 -6.11 -0.59 -2.51
C CYS A 75 -6.61 -2.01 -2.18
N HIS A 76 -7.75 -2.12 -1.52
CA HIS A 76 -8.27 -3.38 -0.99
C HIS A 76 -9.34 -4.01 -1.88
N GLU A 77 -9.37 -5.33 -1.94
CA GLU A 77 -10.63 -6.04 -2.16
C GLU A 77 -11.56 -5.77 -0.96
N VAL A 78 -12.75 -5.24 -1.24
CA VAL A 78 -13.80 -4.98 -0.24
C VAL A 78 -15.06 -5.73 -0.67
N PRO A 79 -15.65 -6.60 0.17
CA PRO A 79 -16.88 -7.30 -0.18
C PRO A 79 -18.00 -6.36 -0.61
N GLN A 80 -18.81 -6.81 -1.58
CA GLN A 80 -20.02 -6.11 -2.04
C GLN A 80 -19.78 -4.66 -2.54
N THR A 81 -18.52 -4.32 -2.84
CA THR A 81 -18.08 -3.02 -3.37
C THR A 81 -17.53 -3.23 -4.79
N GLY A 82 -17.76 -2.28 -5.69
CA GLY A 82 -17.13 -2.28 -7.01
C GLY A 82 -15.61 -2.12 -6.94
N VAL A 83 -14.90 -2.63 -7.95
CA VAL A 83 -13.47 -2.35 -8.15
C VAL A 83 -13.31 -0.86 -8.50
N ALA A 84 -12.31 -0.19 -7.92
CA ALA A 84 -12.06 1.21 -8.25
C ALA A 84 -11.57 1.38 -9.70
N GLU A 85 -11.94 2.50 -10.33
CA GLU A 85 -11.49 2.91 -11.66
C GLU A 85 -9.97 2.73 -11.82
N ARG A 86 -9.54 2.13 -12.94
CA ARG A 86 -8.14 1.70 -13.19
C ARG A 86 -7.15 2.81 -12.84
N ASP A 87 -7.41 4.02 -13.30
CA ASP A 87 -6.49 5.16 -13.21
C ASP A 87 -6.42 5.72 -11.78
N LYS A 88 -7.38 5.36 -10.91
CA LYS A 88 -7.35 5.58 -9.45
C LYS A 88 -6.78 4.38 -8.68
N HIS A 89 -6.67 3.21 -9.30
CA HIS A 89 -6.37 1.94 -8.65
C HIS A 89 -4.91 1.52 -8.85
N CYS A 90 -4.00 2.21 -8.15
CA CYS A 90 -2.54 2.03 -8.24
C CYS A 90 -2.10 0.55 -8.19
N PHE A 91 -2.71 -0.23 -7.30
CA PHE A 91 -2.38 -1.65 -7.11
C PHE A 91 -2.64 -2.51 -8.34
N THR A 92 -3.79 -2.33 -9.01
CA THR A 92 -4.14 -3.09 -10.21
C THR A 92 -3.28 -2.64 -11.40
N CYS A 93 -3.02 -1.34 -11.55
CA CYS A 93 -2.08 -0.84 -12.56
C CYS A 93 -0.66 -1.42 -12.36
N HIS A 94 -0.14 -1.41 -11.14
CA HIS A 94 1.19 -1.96 -10.83
C HIS A 94 1.27 -3.48 -11.06
N GLN A 95 0.21 -4.24 -10.75
CA GLN A 95 0.11 -5.67 -11.09
C GLN A 95 0.16 -5.87 -12.61
N GLN A 96 -0.68 -5.16 -13.37
CA GLN A 96 -0.76 -5.29 -14.83
C GLN A 96 0.58 -4.96 -15.53
N ILE A 97 1.33 -3.96 -15.03
CA ILE A 97 2.65 -3.62 -15.61
C ILE A 97 3.67 -4.73 -15.34
N HIS A 98 3.71 -5.29 -14.12
CA HIS A 98 4.57 -6.43 -13.79
C HIS A 98 4.20 -7.70 -14.56
N ASP A 99 2.90 -7.97 -14.72
CA ASP A 99 2.37 -9.12 -15.44
C ASP A 99 2.48 -8.99 -16.98
N GLY A 100 2.67 -7.76 -17.48
CA GLY A 100 2.72 -7.48 -18.92
C GLY A 100 1.36 -7.44 -19.62
N THR A 101 0.30 -7.27 -18.84
CA THR A 101 -1.09 -7.13 -19.32
C THR A 101 -1.55 -5.67 -19.38
N PHE A 102 -0.72 -4.71 -18.95
CA PHE A 102 -0.96 -3.29 -19.11
C PHE A 102 -0.70 -2.84 -20.56
N ASP A 103 -1.58 -2.00 -21.10
CA ASP A 103 -1.47 -1.43 -22.45
C ASP A 103 -0.35 -0.38 -22.53
N ALA A 104 0.88 -0.85 -22.78
CA ALA A 104 2.03 -0.03 -23.10
C ALA A 104 3.04 -0.85 -23.93
N LYS A 105 3.92 -0.15 -24.65
CA LYS A 105 4.97 -0.80 -25.45
C LYS A 105 5.92 -1.64 -24.58
N PRO A 106 6.44 -2.79 -25.06
CA PRO A 106 7.27 -3.69 -24.26
C PRO A 106 8.50 -3.02 -23.61
N GLU A 107 9.17 -2.11 -24.33
CA GLU A 107 10.32 -1.35 -23.82
C GLU A 107 9.93 -0.39 -22.68
N THR A 108 8.72 0.15 -22.72
CA THR A 108 8.14 0.98 -21.64
C THR A 108 7.82 0.12 -20.42
N LEU A 109 7.21 -1.07 -20.62
CA LEU A 109 6.92 -2.01 -19.53
C LEU A 109 8.21 -2.48 -18.82
N VAL A 110 9.27 -2.79 -19.56
CA VAL A 110 10.58 -3.14 -18.99
C VAL A 110 11.14 -1.97 -18.15
N LYS A 111 11.11 -0.75 -18.68
CA LYS A 111 11.55 0.47 -17.96
C LYS A 111 10.74 0.73 -16.68
N TRP A 112 9.43 0.46 -16.69
CA TRP A 112 8.56 0.65 -15.53
C TRP A 112 8.72 -0.44 -14.48
N ARG A 113 8.85 -1.73 -14.85
CA ARG A 113 9.06 -2.84 -13.91
C ARG A 113 10.28 -2.63 -13.00
N GLY A 114 11.37 -2.09 -13.56
CA GLY A 114 12.58 -1.75 -12.79
C GLY A 114 12.43 -0.59 -11.79
N ARG A 115 11.32 0.17 -11.86
CA ARG A 115 11.02 1.32 -10.99
C ARG A 115 9.86 1.07 -10.04
N ILE A 116 8.85 0.29 -10.47
CA ILE A 116 7.67 -0.05 -9.67
C ILE A 116 8.04 -1.13 -8.63
N GLN A 117 8.54 -0.69 -7.48
CA GLN A 117 8.96 -1.58 -6.39
C GLN A 117 7.86 -1.79 -5.32
N SER A 118 6.91 -0.86 -5.20
CA SER A 118 5.89 -0.82 -4.15
C SER A 118 4.45 -0.94 -4.71
N LEU A 119 3.46 -0.93 -3.82
CA LEU A 119 2.02 -0.90 -4.15
C LEU A 119 1.57 -2.05 -5.09
N ARG A 120 2.17 -3.25 -5.01
CA ARG A 120 1.74 -4.40 -5.84
C ARG A 120 0.66 -5.25 -5.18
N HIS A 121 0.71 -5.43 -3.86
CA HIS A 121 -0.21 -6.31 -3.13
C HIS A 121 -0.72 -5.64 -1.85
N ALA A 122 -2.03 -5.71 -1.63
CA ALA A 122 -2.70 -5.27 -0.42
C ALA A 122 -3.49 -6.44 0.20
N PRO A 123 -3.79 -6.41 1.50
CA PRO A 123 -4.67 -7.39 2.10
C PRO A 123 -6.13 -7.17 1.66
N SER A 124 -6.86 -8.25 1.38
CA SER A 124 -8.32 -8.21 1.29
C SER A 124 -8.95 -7.84 2.65
N LEU A 125 -10.06 -7.12 2.61
CA LEU A 125 -10.92 -6.86 3.78
C LEU A 125 -12.06 -7.90 3.92
N ALA A 126 -12.14 -8.90 3.04
CA ALA A 126 -13.17 -9.94 3.09
C ALA A 126 -13.13 -10.81 4.36
N HIS A 127 -11.99 -10.80 5.07
CA HIS A 127 -11.81 -11.43 6.38
C HIS A 127 -11.22 -10.43 7.38
N ALA A 128 -11.83 -9.25 7.48
CA ALA A 128 -11.55 -8.24 8.50
C ALA A 128 -12.29 -8.51 9.83
N ASP A 129 -13.40 -9.25 9.77
CA ASP A 129 -14.25 -9.71 10.87
C ASP A 129 -13.49 -10.40 12.01
N ARG A 130 -12.43 -11.16 11.68
CA ARG A 130 -11.53 -11.81 12.66
C ARG A 130 -10.67 -10.85 13.49
N LEU A 131 -10.62 -9.57 13.13
CA LEU A 131 -9.79 -8.57 13.80
C LEU A 131 -10.52 -7.99 15.02
N GLN A 132 -9.78 -7.51 16.01
CA GLN A 132 -10.39 -6.78 17.13
C GLN A 132 -10.87 -5.42 16.61
N ARG A 133 -12.14 -5.06 16.84
CA ARG A 133 -12.77 -3.81 16.39
C ARG A 133 -12.01 -2.59 16.90
N ALA A 134 -11.64 -2.63 18.18
CA ALA A 134 -10.83 -1.61 18.83
C ALA A 134 -9.43 -1.46 18.19
N TRP A 135 -8.84 -2.55 17.67
CA TRP A 135 -7.60 -2.47 16.89
C TRP A 135 -7.83 -1.83 15.53
N VAL A 136 -8.90 -2.23 14.81
CA VAL A 136 -9.24 -1.64 13.50
C VAL A 136 -9.45 -0.14 13.62
N LYS A 137 -10.19 0.33 14.64
CA LYS A 137 -10.36 1.78 14.90
C LYS A 137 -9.02 2.49 15.13
N ARG A 138 -8.17 1.95 16.02
CA ARG A 138 -6.82 2.52 16.27
C ARG A 138 -5.96 2.53 15.02
N PHE A 139 -6.01 1.49 14.20
CA PHE A 139 -5.24 1.36 12.95
C PHE A 139 -5.75 2.28 11.83
N LEU A 140 -7.05 2.59 11.75
CA LEU A 140 -7.59 3.56 10.81
C LEU A 140 -7.14 5.00 11.14
N LEU A 141 -7.10 5.35 12.43
CA LEU A 141 -6.61 6.65 12.91
C LEU A 141 -5.08 6.76 12.79
N HIS A 142 -4.36 5.71 13.20
CA HIS A 142 -2.90 5.66 13.31
C HIS A 142 -2.34 4.37 12.68
N PRO A 143 -2.39 4.26 11.34
CA PRO A 143 -1.74 3.16 10.63
C PRO A 143 -0.22 3.25 10.80
N HIS A 144 0.39 2.07 10.80
CA HIS A 144 1.81 1.82 11.05
C HIS A 144 2.22 0.54 10.30
N ASP A 145 3.51 0.22 10.24
CA ASP A 145 3.95 -1.07 9.71
C ASP A 145 3.46 -2.24 10.59
N VAL A 146 2.69 -3.12 9.94
CA VAL A 146 2.20 -4.42 10.44
C VAL A 146 2.57 -5.55 9.47
N ARG A 147 3.27 -5.26 8.35
CA ARG A 147 3.66 -6.19 7.28
C ARG A 147 5.06 -5.84 6.78
N PRO A 148 6.12 -6.22 7.52
CA PRO A 148 7.46 -5.71 7.26
C PRO A 148 8.14 -6.22 5.98
N GLY A 149 7.44 -7.02 5.17
CA GLY A 149 7.80 -7.42 3.80
C GLY A 149 7.18 -6.55 2.70
N SER A 150 6.36 -5.55 3.05
CA SER A 150 5.77 -4.58 2.12
C SER A 150 6.42 -3.20 2.29
N ILE A 151 6.85 -2.58 1.18
CA ILE A 151 7.27 -1.18 1.14
C ILE A 151 6.07 -0.23 1.30
N ALA A 152 4.86 -0.69 0.97
CA ALA A 152 3.63 0.08 1.12
C ALA A 152 2.92 -0.23 2.44
N GLU A 153 2.64 0.82 3.20
CA GLU A 153 1.80 0.86 4.40
C GLU A 153 0.36 1.30 4.06
N MET A 154 -0.53 1.26 5.04
CA MET A 154 -1.85 1.90 4.93
C MET A 154 -1.68 3.43 5.03
N PRO A 155 -2.22 4.25 4.08
CA PRO A 155 -2.08 5.70 4.13
C PRO A 155 -2.87 6.33 5.29
N ARG A 156 -2.39 7.47 5.84
CA ARG A 156 -3.14 8.25 6.84
C ARG A 156 -4.39 8.87 6.19
N LEU A 157 -5.56 8.30 6.46
CA LEU A 157 -6.85 8.84 6.02
C LEU A 157 -7.19 10.17 6.72
N ALA A 158 -7.96 11.05 6.09
CA ALA A 158 -8.55 12.22 6.75
C ALA A 158 -9.85 11.83 7.49
N ILE A 159 -9.72 10.86 8.40
CA ILE A 159 -10.81 10.21 9.14
C ILE A 159 -10.91 10.76 10.57
N SER A 160 -12.13 11.00 11.05
CA SER A 160 -12.40 11.33 12.45
C SER A 160 -12.60 10.09 13.32
N ASP A 161 -12.59 10.25 14.65
CA ASP A 161 -12.78 9.12 15.59
C ASP A 161 -14.12 8.39 15.37
N ALA A 162 -15.22 9.13 15.18
CA ALA A 162 -16.54 8.57 14.95
C ALA A 162 -16.66 7.83 13.61
N GLU A 163 -15.97 8.30 12.57
CA GLU A 163 -15.92 7.62 11.27
C GLU A 163 -15.06 6.35 11.33
N ALA A 164 -13.93 6.39 12.06
CA ALA A 164 -13.10 5.22 12.32
C ALA A 164 -13.84 4.18 13.17
N ASP A 165 -14.66 4.60 14.12
CA ASP A 165 -15.53 3.75 14.95
C ASP A 165 -16.61 3.06 14.11
N ARG A 166 -17.33 3.83 13.30
CA ARG A 166 -18.37 3.34 12.38
C ARG A 166 -17.80 2.36 11.35
N LEU A 167 -16.65 2.69 10.75
CA LEU A 167 -15.99 1.83 9.77
C LEU A 167 -15.40 0.56 10.40
N ALA A 168 -14.82 0.65 11.62
CA ALA A 168 -14.39 -0.53 12.37
C ALA A 168 -15.58 -1.43 12.75
N THR A 169 -16.73 -0.87 13.12
CA THR A 169 -17.94 -1.62 13.46
C THR A 169 -18.59 -2.28 12.23
N PHE A 170 -18.50 -1.67 11.05
CA PHE A 170 -18.90 -2.31 9.80
C PHE A 170 -17.98 -3.48 9.42
N LEU A 171 -16.66 -3.30 9.54
CA LEU A 171 -15.66 -4.34 9.22
C LEU A 171 -15.63 -5.48 10.26
N VAL A 172 -16.00 -5.19 11.51
CA VAL A 172 -16.08 -6.13 12.63
C VAL A 172 -17.47 -6.02 13.28
N PRO A 173 -18.52 -6.62 12.66
CA PRO A 173 -19.89 -6.50 13.16
C PRO A 173 -20.14 -7.30 14.44
N VAL A 174 -19.39 -8.40 14.64
CA VAL A 174 -19.43 -9.25 15.84
C VAL A 174 -18.00 -9.44 16.34
N GLU A 175 -17.81 -9.48 17.66
CA GLU A 175 -16.54 -9.84 18.29
C GLU A 175 -16.74 -11.06 19.19
N ASP A 176 -15.91 -12.08 19.00
CA ASP A 176 -15.77 -13.20 19.93
C ASP A 176 -14.54 -12.98 20.81
N ALA A 177 -14.79 -12.53 22.04
CA ALA A 177 -13.77 -12.25 23.04
C ALA A 177 -13.37 -13.48 23.88
N ALA A 178 -13.84 -14.69 23.54
CA ALA A 178 -13.49 -15.90 24.28
C ALA A 178 -11.96 -16.11 24.33
N PRO A 179 -11.35 -16.25 25.53
CA PRO A 179 -9.91 -16.34 25.67
C PRO A 179 -9.36 -17.67 25.14
N ILE A 180 -8.13 -17.63 24.62
CA ILE A 180 -7.33 -18.84 24.34
C ILE A 180 -6.75 -19.38 25.65
N ASP A 181 -6.77 -20.69 25.83
CA ASP A 181 -5.99 -21.37 26.87
C ASP A 181 -4.49 -21.15 26.65
N THR A 182 -3.79 -20.60 27.63
CA THR A 182 -2.34 -20.34 27.60
C THR A 182 -1.56 -21.22 28.59
N ALA A 183 -2.06 -22.42 28.91
CA ALA A 183 -1.37 -23.40 29.73
C ALA A 183 0.08 -23.64 29.23
N PRO A 184 1.10 -23.68 30.12
CA PRO A 184 2.51 -23.73 29.70
C PRO A 184 2.88 -24.88 28.75
N ALA A 185 2.26 -26.06 28.90
CA ALA A 185 2.47 -27.19 28.00
C ALA A 185 1.93 -26.93 26.57
N LEU A 186 0.81 -26.21 26.45
CA LEU A 186 0.21 -25.84 25.18
C LEU A 186 1.02 -24.74 24.47
N VAL A 187 1.53 -23.77 25.23
CA VAL A 187 2.48 -22.74 24.77
C VAL A 187 3.78 -23.36 24.26
N ALA A 188 4.39 -24.28 25.02
CA ALA A 188 5.62 -24.97 24.62
C ALA A 188 5.43 -25.85 23.36
N ARG A 189 4.27 -26.51 23.21
CA ARG A 189 3.91 -27.21 21.97
C ARG A 189 3.79 -26.23 20.80
N GLY A 190 3.18 -25.06 20.99
CA GLY A 190 3.06 -24.02 19.98
C GLY A 190 4.41 -23.47 19.52
N GLU A 191 5.33 -23.23 20.45
CA GLU A 191 6.70 -22.80 20.15
C GLU A 191 7.45 -23.85 19.32
N LYS A 192 7.30 -25.14 19.64
CA LYS A 192 7.86 -26.24 18.85
C LYS A 192 7.27 -26.26 17.43
N LEU A 193 5.94 -26.20 17.32
CA LEU A 193 5.24 -26.18 16.03
C LEU A 193 5.64 -24.98 15.16
N TYR A 194 5.87 -23.81 15.75
CA TYR A 194 6.32 -22.62 15.03
C TYR A 194 7.67 -22.85 14.33
N ARG A 195 8.60 -23.56 15.00
CA ARG A 195 9.88 -23.98 14.41
C ARG A 195 9.70 -25.10 13.38
N ASP A 196 8.98 -26.17 13.74
CA ASP A 196 8.77 -27.34 12.87
C ASP A 196 8.11 -26.96 11.53
N LEU A 197 7.12 -26.06 11.56
CA LEU A 197 6.40 -25.54 10.39
C LEU A 197 7.13 -24.34 9.73
N ALA A 198 8.29 -23.95 10.25
CA ALA A 198 9.13 -22.85 9.79
C ALA A 198 8.35 -21.52 9.59
N CYS A 199 7.44 -21.18 10.50
CA CYS A 199 6.58 -20.00 10.41
C CYS A 199 7.37 -18.68 10.24
N GLY A 200 8.57 -18.63 10.84
CA GLY A 200 9.54 -17.55 10.70
C GLY A 200 10.08 -17.31 9.28
N ARG A 201 9.80 -18.17 8.30
CA ARG A 201 10.19 -17.92 6.90
C ARG A 201 9.33 -16.86 6.22
N CYS A 202 8.08 -16.68 6.67
CA CYS A 202 7.18 -15.64 6.18
C CYS A 202 6.92 -14.56 7.24
N HIS A 203 6.70 -14.95 8.49
CA HIS A 203 6.40 -14.03 9.56
C HIS A 203 7.65 -13.54 10.29
N ARG A 204 7.68 -12.24 10.61
CA ARG A 204 8.51 -11.73 11.72
C ARG A 204 7.71 -11.90 13.03
N PHE A 205 8.40 -12.01 14.16
CA PHE A 205 7.79 -11.94 15.49
C PHE A 205 8.57 -10.93 16.33
N THR A 206 8.69 -9.70 15.83
CA THR A 206 9.77 -8.77 16.20
C THR A 206 9.74 -8.46 17.69
N GLY A 207 10.82 -8.77 18.41
CA GLY A 207 10.97 -8.46 19.83
C GLY A 207 10.18 -9.38 20.77
N ALA A 208 9.70 -10.53 20.30
CA ALA A 208 9.20 -11.59 21.17
C ALA A 208 10.34 -12.18 22.04
N ALA A 209 10.02 -12.62 23.25
CA ALA A 209 10.97 -13.18 24.24
C ALA A 209 11.31 -14.65 23.94
N VAL A 210 11.84 -14.88 22.74
CA VAL A 210 12.19 -16.16 22.13
C VAL A 210 13.48 -15.97 21.32
N ASP A 211 14.23 -17.04 21.10
CA ASP A 211 15.45 -16.96 20.28
C ASP A 211 15.08 -16.78 18.79
N ASP A 212 15.06 -15.52 18.36
CA ASP A 212 14.80 -15.09 16.98
C ASP A 212 15.72 -15.79 15.95
N ALA A 213 16.99 -16.08 16.32
CA ALA A 213 17.90 -16.82 15.45
C ALA A 213 17.48 -18.30 15.32
N ALA A 214 17.05 -18.94 16.41
CA ALA A 214 16.48 -20.29 16.36
C ALA A 214 15.13 -20.35 15.61
N LEU A 215 14.31 -19.29 15.67
CA LEU A 215 13.06 -19.18 14.90
C LEU A 215 13.28 -18.91 13.40
N HIS A 216 14.46 -18.39 13.02
CA HIS A 216 14.88 -18.14 11.65
C HIS A 216 16.03 -19.06 11.18
N ALA A 217 16.24 -20.21 11.83
CA ALA A 217 17.37 -21.11 11.57
C ALA A 217 17.41 -21.71 10.14
N GLY A 218 16.29 -21.74 9.43
CA GLY A 218 16.22 -22.05 7.99
C GLY A 218 16.59 -20.87 7.07
N GLY A 219 17.25 -19.86 7.62
CA GLY A 219 17.41 -18.53 7.04
C GLY A 219 16.17 -17.66 7.24
N ARG A 220 16.38 -16.37 7.53
CA ARG A 220 15.46 -15.35 7.03
C ARG A 220 15.50 -15.43 5.51
N VAL A 221 14.35 -15.28 4.84
CA VAL A 221 14.37 -14.97 3.41
C VAL A 221 15.12 -13.65 3.29
N ALA A 222 16.25 -13.64 2.56
CA ALA A 222 16.98 -12.42 2.25
C ALA A 222 16.06 -11.43 1.52
N ASP A 223 16.44 -10.15 1.46
CA ASP A 223 15.62 -9.09 0.85
C ASP A 223 15.00 -9.55 -0.47
N PRO A 224 13.69 -9.31 -0.66
CA PRO A 224 12.79 -10.17 -1.42
C PRO A 224 13.36 -10.49 -2.80
N PRO A 225 13.23 -11.76 -3.27
CA PRO A 225 13.91 -12.24 -4.47
C PRO A 225 13.73 -11.22 -5.60
N PRO A 226 14.84 -10.78 -6.23
CA PRO A 226 14.86 -9.57 -7.03
C PRO A 226 13.79 -9.61 -8.12
N PRO A 227 13.25 -8.45 -8.56
CA PRO A 227 12.09 -8.36 -9.44
C PRO A 227 12.40 -8.73 -10.91
N ALA A 228 13.02 -9.88 -11.11
CA ALA A 228 12.78 -10.71 -12.27
C ALA A 228 11.28 -11.03 -12.38
N ILE A 229 10.85 -11.33 -13.59
CA ILE A 229 9.49 -11.77 -13.87
C ILE A 229 9.39 -13.21 -13.36
N GLU A 230 8.92 -13.39 -12.12
CA GLU A 230 8.76 -14.71 -11.52
C GLU A 230 7.59 -15.45 -12.18
N THR A 231 7.92 -16.18 -13.24
CA THR A 231 6.98 -16.95 -14.06
C THR A 231 6.56 -18.26 -13.40
N ASP A 232 7.27 -18.72 -12.35
CA ASP A 232 6.87 -19.84 -11.50
C ASP A 232 5.67 -19.41 -10.61
N PRO A 233 4.46 -19.98 -10.81
CA PRO A 233 3.29 -19.58 -10.04
C PRO A 233 3.39 -19.91 -8.55
N ALA A 234 4.18 -20.92 -8.17
CA ALA A 234 4.38 -21.30 -6.77
C ALA A 234 5.28 -20.30 -6.06
N ARG A 235 6.38 -19.86 -6.70
CA ARG A 235 7.24 -18.80 -6.16
C ARG A 235 6.55 -17.44 -6.12
N ARG A 236 5.80 -17.08 -7.17
CA ARG A 236 4.94 -15.89 -7.17
C ARG A 236 3.97 -15.91 -5.99
N SER A 237 3.30 -17.04 -5.75
CA SER A 237 2.39 -17.20 -4.62
C SER A 237 3.11 -17.06 -3.27
N LEU A 238 4.31 -17.63 -3.13
CA LEU A 238 5.15 -17.49 -1.93
C LEU A 238 5.65 -16.06 -1.71
N ALA A 239 6.00 -15.33 -2.77
CA ALA A 239 6.40 -13.92 -2.69
C ALA A 239 5.23 -13.02 -2.24
N ILE A 240 4.01 -13.28 -2.72
CA ILE A 240 2.78 -12.62 -2.26
C ILE A 240 2.50 -12.97 -0.78
N ALA A 241 2.64 -14.24 -0.41
CA ALA A 241 2.49 -14.70 0.98
C ALA A 241 3.45 -13.98 1.93
N TRP A 242 4.74 -13.87 1.56
CA TRP A 242 5.76 -13.15 2.31
C TRP A 242 5.50 -11.64 2.39
N THR A 243 5.16 -11.00 1.26
CA THR A 243 4.84 -9.56 1.19
C THR A 243 3.65 -9.20 2.10
N LEU A 244 2.64 -10.08 2.16
CA LEU A 244 1.42 -9.86 2.94
C LEU A 244 1.48 -10.43 4.36
N ALA A 245 2.54 -11.16 4.72
CA ALA A 245 2.71 -11.77 6.03
C ALA A 245 2.82 -10.69 7.12
N PRO A 246 1.95 -10.71 8.14
CA PRO A 246 2.04 -9.75 9.23
C PRO A 246 3.17 -10.09 10.21
N ASP A 247 3.72 -9.04 10.85
CA ASP A 247 4.50 -9.21 12.06
C ASP A 247 3.58 -9.74 13.18
N LEU A 248 3.92 -10.91 13.71
CA LEU A 248 3.14 -11.60 14.73
C LEU A 248 3.27 -10.94 16.11
N ARG A 249 4.16 -9.96 16.28
CA ARG A 249 4.22 -9.13 17.51
C ARG A 249 2.89 -8.47 17.87
N PHE A 250 2.03 -8.26 16.86
CA PHE A 250 0.72 -7.65 17.01
C PHE A 250 -0.42 -8.66 17.19
N ALA A 251 -0.18 -9.97 17.07
CA ALA A 251 -1.24 -10.99 16.96
C ALA A 251 -2.27 -10.90 18.10
N ARG A 252 -1.78 -10.85 19.34
CA ARG A 252 -2.58 -10.73 20.58
C ARG A 252 -3.48 -9.50 20.69
N ASP A 253 -3.07 -8.38 20.08
CA ASP A 253 -3.80 -7.10 20.16
C ASP A 253 -4.58 -6.79 18.88
N ARG A 254 -4.44 -7.63 17.84
CA ARG A 254 -4.97 -7.41 16.48
C ARG A 254 -6.05 -8.40 16.08
N VAL A 255 -5.89 -9.67 16.42
CA VAL A 255 -6.81 -10.75 16.05
C VAL A 255 -7.63 -11.12 17.28
N GLN A 256 -8.93 -11.38 17.12
CA GLN A 256 -9.75 -11.88 18.22
C GLN A 256 -9.22 -13.26 18.66
N PRO A 257 -9.12 -13.58 19.97
CA PRO A 257 -8.41 -14.79 20.39
C PRO A 257 -9.01 -16.08 19.82
N ALA A 258 -10.33 -16.26 19.90
CA ALA A 258 -11.03 -17.39 19.27
C ALA A 258 -10.75 -17.51 17.76
N GLN A 259 -10.69 -16.37 17.06
CA GLN A 259 -10.47 -16.31 15.61
C GLN A 259 -9.01 -16.54 15.21
N LEU A 260 -8.04 -16.36 16.12
CA LEU A 260 -6.62 -16.60 15.84
C LEU A 260 -6.36 -18.10 15.59
N ALA A 261 -6.89 -18.97 16.44
CA ALA A 261 -6.77 -20.43 16.25
C ALA A 261 -7.49 -20.90 14.98
N ALA A 262 -8.72 -20.42 14.74
CA ALA A 262 -9.48 -20.76 13.54
C ALA A 262 -8.79 -20.30 12.23
N TRP A 263 -8.14 -19.13 12.25
CA TRP A 263 -7.36 -18.64 11.12
C TRP A 263 -6.09 -19.45 10.86
N ILE A 264 -5.45 -19.99 11.90
CA ILE A 264 -4.26 -20.85 11.78
C ILE A 264 -4.64 -22.25 11.29
N GLU A 265 -5.78 -22.80 11.75
CA GLU A 265 -6.35 -24.08 11.29
C GLU A 265 -6.76 -24.02 9.80
N ALA A 266 -7.42 -22.94 9.39
CA ALA A 266 -7.99 -22.82 8.05
C ALA A 266 -7.82 -21.38 7.48
N PRO A 267 -6.60 -20.97 7.10
CA PRO A 267 -6.34 -19.63 6.58
C PRO A 267 -7.06 -19.33 5.25
N ARG A 268 -7.12 -18.05 4.89
CA ARG A 268 -7.70 -17.53 3.65
C ARG A 268 -6.80 -16.46 3.04
N GLY A 269 -6.93 -16.22 1.73
CA GLY A 269 -6.04 -15.31 0.99
C GLY A 269 -4.61 -15.84 0.90
N ALA A 270 -3.62 -14.96 1.09
CA ALA A 270 -2.21 -15.25 0.79
C ALA A 270 -1.48 -16.14 1.82
N MET A 271 -2.06 -16.45 2.98
CA MET A 271 -1.44 -17.37 3.93
C MET A 271 -1.70 -18.82 3.49
N PRO A 272 -0.66 -19.65 3.28
CA PRO A 272 -0.84 -21.03 2.79
C PRO A 272 -1.59 -21.89 3.80
N LYS A 273 -2.35 -22.87 3.29
CA LYS A 273 -3.01 -23.87 4.14
C LYS A 273 -1.95 -24.71 4.86
N LEU A 274 -2.08 -24.81 6.18
CA LEU A 274 -1.23 -25.65 7.01
C LEU A 274 -1.96 -26.98 7.26
N SER A 275 -1.33 -28.11 6.93
CA SER A 275 -1.91 -29.45 7.12
C SER A 275 -1.75 -29.92 8.57
N ILE A 276 -2.42 -29.22 9.50
CA ILE A 276 -2.27 -29.37 10.95
C ILE A 276 -3.61 -29.67 11.64
N SER A 277 -3.58 -30.17 12.87
CA SER A 277 -4.81 -30.37 13.64
C SER A 277 -5.32 -29.06 14.27
N ARG A 278 -6.61 -29.04 14.67
CA ARG A 278 -7.20 -27.98 15.49
C ARG A 278 -6.39 -27.72 16.77
N ASP A 279 -5.82 -28.76 17.38
CA ASP A 279 -5.08 -28.63 18.63
C ASP A 279 -3.63 -28.16 18.40
N ASP A 280 -3.05 -28.38 17.21
CA ASP A 280 -1.82 -27.70 16.78
C ASP A 280 -2.09 -26.20 16.53
N ALA A 281 -3.20 -25.87 15.87
CA ALA A 281 -3.60 -24.48 15.63
C ALA A 281 -3.89 -23.72 16.93
N ARG A 282 -4.54 -24.38 17.92
CA ARG A 282 -4.70 -23.87 19.29
C ARG A 282 -3.36 -23.69 19.99
N ALA A 283 -2.43 -24.65 19.88
CA ALA A 283 -1.10 -24.55 20.46
C ALA A 283 -0.31 -23.35 19.91
N LEU A 284 -0.30 -23.18 18.58
CA LEU A 284 0.28 -22.02 17.90
C LEU A 284 -0.38 -20.71 18.36
N ALA A 285 -1.71 -20.65 18.45
CA ALA A 285 -2.42 -19.46 18.93
C ALA A 285 -2.09 -19.13 20.40
N ALA A 286 -2.02 -20.14 21.28
CA ALA A 286 -1.62 -20.00 22.67
C ALA A 286 -0.20 -19.44 22.79
N PHE A 287 0.75 -19.97 22.01
CA PHE A 287 2.11 -19.45 21.92
C PHE A 287 2.16 -17.97 21.49
N LEU A 288 1.44 -17.59 20.42
CA LEU A 288 1.41 -16.22 19.92
C LEU A 288 0.75 -15.21 20.87
N VAL A 289 -0.16 -15.65 21.75
CA VAL A 289 -0.79 -14.80 22.77
C VAL A 289 0.05 -14.72 24.06
N ALA A 290 0.60 -15.84 24.51
CA ALA A 290 1.32 -15.94 25.78
C ALA A 290 2.76 -15.38 25.71
N THR A 291 3.42 -15.48 24.56
CA THR A 291 4.83 -15.05 24.42
C THR A 291 4.97 -13.55 24.74
N PRO A 292 5.79 -13.17 25.72
CA PRO A 292 6.05 -11.77 26.02
C PRO A 292 6.68 -11.07 24.81
N VAL A 293 6.22 -9.87 24.49
CA VAL A 293 6.79 -9.04 23.42
C VAL A 293 7.35 -7.78 24.06
N VAL A 294 8.64 -7.53 23.87
CA VAL A 294 9.31 -6.30 24.30
C VAL A 294 8.65 -5.11 23.59
N ALA A 295 8.24 -4.12 24.38
CA ALA A 295 7.70 -2.86 23.85
C ALA A 295 8.70 -2.27 22.85
N ARG A 296 8.22 -1.77 21.69
CA ARG A 296 9.08 -0.99 20.81
C ARG A 296 9.57 0.21 21.62
N SER A 297 10.89 0.40 21.69
CA SER A 297 11.42 1.71 22.03
C SER A 297 10.85 2.72 21.04
N ASN A 298 10.35 3.86 21.53
CA ASN A 298 9.99 4.96 20.65
C ASN A 298 11.25 5.30 19.83
N HIS A 299 11.13 5.26 18.50
CA HIS A 299 12.29 5.48 17.65
C HIS A 299 12.82 6.90 17.92
N VAL A 300 14.13 7.04 18.17
CA VAL A 300 14.70 8.37 18.39
C VAL A 300 14.53 9.15 17.10
N VAL A 301 13.65 10.16 17.11
CA VAL A 301 13.38 10.97 15.93
C VAL A 301 14.71 11.61 15.49
N PRO A 302 15.20 11.31 14.27
CA PRO A 302 16.48 11.83 13.82
C PRO A 302 16.42 13.35 13.67
N LYS A 303 17.55 14.00 13.93
CA LYS A 303 17.69 15.45 13.70
C LYS A 303 17.89 15.72 12.21
N ARG A 304 17.39 16.86 11.74
CA ARG A 304 17.67 17.36 10.39
C ARG A 304 19.17 17.59 10.22
N LEU A 305 19.72 17.17 9.09
CA LEU A 305 21.12 17.43 8.73
C LEU A 305 21.36 18.92 8.42
N PRO A 306 22.58 19.44 8.57
CA PRO A 306 22.92 20.78 8.07
C PRO A 306 22.78 20.84 6.54
N ILE A 307 22.54 22.04 5.99
CA ILE A 307 22.54 22.26 4.54
C ILE A 307 23.93 21.98 3.93
N LEU A 308 23.98 21.58 2.66
CA LEU A 308 25.24 21.34 1.95
C LEU A 308 25.86 22.65 1.45
N GLU A 309 27.20 22.72 1.48
CA GLU A 309 27.98 23.84 0.93
C GLU A 309 27.98 23.83 -0.61
N ARG A 310 27.90 22.66 -1.23
CA ARG A 310 27.77 22.52 -2.69
C ARG A 310 26.39 22.95 -3.17
N GLU A 311 26.30 23.41 -4.42
CA GLU A 311 25.03 23.62 -5.10
C GLU A 311 24.23 22.31 -5.23
N VAL A 312 22.90 22.42 -5.10
CA VAL A 312 21.92 21.34 -5.31
C VAL A 312 20.86 21.84 -6.30
N PRO A 313 20.96 21.51 -7.61
CA PRO A 313 20.00 21.96 -8.62
C PRO A 313 18.67 21.18 -8.54
N TRP A 314 17.58 21.76 -9.06
CA TRP A 314 16.28 21.09 -9.13
C TRP A 314 16.35 19.75 -9.87
N ALA A 315 17.20 19.62 -10.89
CA ALA A 315 17.45 18.35 -11.58
C ALA A 315 17.83 17.20 -10.62
N GLU A 316 18.63 17.46 -9.57
CA GLU A 316 18.98 16.44 -8.57
C GLU A 316 17.81 16.17 -7.62
N VAL A 317 17.18 17.22 -7.07
CA VAL A 317 16.08 17.07 -6.10
C VAL A 317 14.88 16.37 -6.72
N SER A 318 14.53 16.74 -7.96
CA SER A 318 13.46 16.08 -8.71
C SER A 318 13.76 14.60 -8.90
N ALA A 319 14.92 14.25 -9.45
CA ALA A 319 15.28 12.87 -9.75
C ALA A 319 15.46 11.97 -8.51
N ARG A 320 15.89 12.53 -7.36
CA ARG A 320 16.17 11.78 -6.12
C ARG A 320 15.05 11.80 -5.08
N VAL A 321 14.01 12.61 -5.26
CA VAL A 321 12.94 12.84 -4.28
C VAL A 321 11.55 12.91 -4.92
N PHE A 322 11.29 13.90 -5.77
CA PHE A 322 9.93 14.19 -6.22
C PHE A 322 9.43 13.23 -7.32
N HIS A 323 10.25 12.93 -8.31
CA HIS A 323 9.95 11.96 -9.38
C HIS A 323 10.07 10.48 -8.95
N ASP A 324 10.64 10.23 -7.77
CA ASP A 324 10.81 8.88 -7.23
C ASP A 324 9.55 8.44 -6.46
N THR A 325 9.26 9.12 -5.34
CA THR A 325 8.18 8.70 -4.43
C THR A 325 6.94 9.61 -4.50
N CYS A 326 7.07 10.89 -4.90
CA CYS A 326 5.99 11.87 -4.73
C CYS A 326 5.03 11.98 -5.93
N TRP A 327 5.52 11.75 -7.16
CA TRP A 327 4.81 11.97 -8.42
C TRP A 327 3.36 11.45 -8.42
N HIS A 328 3.13 10.17 -8.11
CA HIS A 328 1.81 9.54 -8.22
C HIS A 328 0.78 10.02 -7.17
N CYS A 329 1.18 10.84 -6.20
CA CYS A 329 0.26 11.48 -5.24
C CYS A 329 0.10 12.99 -5.47
N HIS A 330 0.95 13.59 -6.32
CA HIS A 330 1.11 15.04 -6.46
C HIS A 330 1.41 15.48 -7.90
N ALA A 331 0.99 14.73 -8.91
CA ALA A 331 1.08 15.17 -10.30
C ALA A 331 -0.16 15.98 -10.67
N VAL A 332 -0.10 16.74 -11.77
CA VAL A 332 -1.33 17.21 -12.44
C VAL A 332 -1.97 16.05 -13.24
N PRO A 333 -3.32 15.94 -13.28
CA PRO A 333 -4.03 14.80 -13.89
C PRO A 333 -3.59 14.44 -15.31
N ASP A 334 -3.32 15.43 -16.16
CA ASP A 334 -2.93 15.29 -17.56
C ASP A 334 -1.65 14.44 -17.74
N PHE A 335 -0.74 14.46 -16.74
CA PHE A 335 0.50 13.71 -16.72
C PHE A 335 0.40 12.39 -15.91
N ALA A 336 -0.78 12.07 -15.38
CA ALA A 336 -1.04 10.97 -14.48
C ALA A 336 -2.33 10.19 -14.84
N HIS A 337 -2.61 10.06 -16.14
CA HIS A 337 -3.77 9.30 -16.67
C HIS A 337 -5.14 9.74 -16.11
N GLY A 338 -5.29 11.02 -15.74
CA GLY A 338 -6.55 11.57 -15.25
C GLY A 338 -6.73 11.58 -13.72
N ASP A 339 -5.79 11.05 -12.93
CA ASP A 339 -5.76 11.27 -11.48
C ASP A 339 -4.40 11.81 -11.00
N GLY A 340 -4.37 13.08 -10.60
CA GLY A 340 -3.20 13.71 -9.97
C GLY A 340 -2.84 13.15 -8.59
N GLY A 341 -3.71 12.31 -8.02
CA GLY A 341 -3.51 11.62 -6.76
C GLY A 341 -3.91 12.45 -5.52
N PRO A 342 -3.96 11.81 -4.33
CA PRO A 342 -4.62 12.37 -3.15
C PRO A 342 -4.07 13.72 -2.64
N GLY A 343 -2.85 14.08 -3.00
CA GLY A 343 -2.21 15.36 -2.69
C GLY A 343 -2.38 16.45 -3.76
N ASN A 344 -2.96 16.14 -4.92
CA ASN A 344 -3.34 17.11 -5.95
C ASN A 344 -4.87 17.16 -6.12
N SER A 345 -5.47 16.07 -6.64
CA SER A 345 -6.91 15.92 -6.93
C SER A 345 -7.77 15.60 -5.70
N GLY A 346 -7.16 15.16 -4.59
CA GLY A 346 -7.86 14.74 -3.39
C GLY A 346 -8.26 13.27 -3.39
N GLY A 347 -8.85 12.81 -2.29
CA GLY A 347 -9.10 11.38 -2.03
C GLY A 347 -8.69 10.99 -0.61
N PHE A 348 -8.96 9.74 -0.21
CA PHE A 348 -8.73 9.27 1.17
C PHE A 348 -9.34 10.19 2.26
N GLY A 349 -10.47 10.84 1.95
CA GLY A 349 -11.12 11.87 2.77
C GLY A 349 -10.53 13.29 2.69
N PHE A 350 -9.38 13.50 2.06
CA PHE A 350 -8.79 14.83 1.86
C PHE A 350 -9.47 15.59 0.71
N ALA A 351 -9.69 16.89 0.92
CA ALA A 351 -10.00 17.83 -0.16
C ALA A 351 -8.78 18.01 -1.10
N PRO A 352 -9.00 18.30 -2.40
CA PRO A 352 -7.94 18.62 -3.35
C PRO A 352 -7.03 19.73 -2.83
N ARG A 353 -5.73 19.61 -3.09
CA ARG A 353 -4.72 20.60 -2.69
C ARG A 353 -3.98 21.22 -3.86
N GLY A 354 -4.14 20.71 -5.09
CA GLY A 354 -3.53 21.28 -6.28
C GLY A 354 -2.02 21.48 -6.19
N LEU A 355 -1.35 20.70 -5.33
CA LEU A 355 0.09 20.69 -5.17
C LEU A 355 0.68 19.82 -6.26
N ASP A 356 1.36 20.46 -7.21
CA ASP A 356 2.11 19.79 -8.25
C ASP A 356 3.59 19.63 -7.83
N LEU A 357 4.08 18.40 -7.81
CA LEU A 357 5.48 18.03 -7.59
C LEU A 357 6.14 17.45 -8.86
N SER A 358 5.43 17.42 -10.00
CA SER A 358 5.96 16.94 -11.28
C SER A 358 7.05 17.85 -11.85
N SER A 359 6.96 19.15 -11.59
CA SER A 359 7.70 20.20 -12.32
C SER A 359 8.14 21.34 -11.41
N TYR A 360 9.23 22.04 -11.79
CA TYR A 360 9.72 23.23 -11.08
C TYR A 360 8.65 24.33 -11.02
N THR A 361 7.93 24.53 -12.13
CA THR A 361 6.83 25.49 -12.23
C THR A 361 5.67 25.11 -11.30
N GLY A 362 5.31 23.83 -11.26
CA GLY A 362 4.26 23.29 -10.38
C GLY A 362 4.54 23.49 -8.90
N ILE A 363 5.70 23.04 -8.44
CA ILE A 363 6.08 23.15 -7.02
C ILE A 363 6.20 24.63 -6.58
N SER A 364 6.56 25.52 -7.52
CA SER A 364 6.58 26.97 -7.30
C SER A 364 5.19 27.60 -7.11
N GLN A 365 4.10 26.98 -7.61
CA GLN A 365 2.72 27.42 -7.36
C GLN A 365 2.20 27.01 -5.96
N GLY A 366 2.95 26.18 -5.23
CA GLY A 366 2.58 25.71 -3.90
C GLY A 366 1.27 24.90 -3.87
N ALA A 367 0.52 25.02 -2.78
CA ALA A 367 -0.69 24.24 -2.51
C ALA A 367 -1.85 25.13 -2.07
N PHE A 368 -3.10 24.73 -2.38
CA PHE A 368 -4.29 25.36 -1.82
C PHE A 368 -4.39 25.11 -0.30
N ASP A 369 -4.84 26.11 0.44
CA ASP A 369 -5.12 25.99 1.88
C ASP A 369 -6.55 25.48 2.16
N ARG A 370 -7.20 25.90 3.26
CA ARG A 370 -8.61 25.55 3.55
C ARG A 370 -9.64 26.55 3.00
N GLY A 371 -9.20 27.75 2.61
CA GLY A 371 -10.01 28.79 1.98
C GLY A 371 -9.83 28.87 0.45
N SER A 372 -9.17 27.87 -0.15
CA SER A 372 -8.79 27.82 -1.56
C SER A 372 -7.75 28.87 -2.01
N GLU A 373 -7.02 29.49 -1.06
CA GLU A 373 -5.88 30.35 -1.40
C GLU A 373 -4.62 29.50 -1.64
N ARG A 374 -3.81 29.83 -2.65
CA ARG A 374 -2.50 29.17 -2.85
C ARG A 374 -1.47 29.70 -1.88
N ARG A 375 -0.86 28.82 -1.08
CA ARG A 375 0.26 29.12 -0.18
C ARG A 375 1.54 28.41 -0.63
N SER A 376 2.67 29.10 -0.45
CA SER A 376 3.99 28.53 -0.70
C SER A 376 4.30 27.39 0.27
N ILE A 377 4.68 26.22 -0.25
CA ILE A 377 5.18 25.10 0.58
C ILE A 377 6.60 25.37 1.14
N PHE A 378 7.24 26.45 0.68
CA PHE A 378 8.56 26.91 1.10
C PHE A 378 8.50 27.98 2.20
N GLU A 379 7.30 28.44 2.55
CA GLU A 379 7.05 29.30 3.71
C GLU A 379 7.67 28.67 4.96
N LYS A 380 8.40 29.48 5.74
CA LYS A 380 9.00 29.02 6.99
C LYS A 380 7.97 29.01 8.11
N LEU A 381 7.96 27.94 8.90
CA LEU A 381 7.24 27.87 10.17
C LEU A 381 7.95 28.75 11.23
N PRO A 382 7.34 28.98 12.42
CA PRO A 382 7.93 29.84 13.46
C PRO A 382 9.31 29.41 13.98
N ASP A 383 9.71 28.15 13.78
CA ASP A 383 11.05 27.62 14.09
C ASP A 383 12.09 27.88 12.97
N GLY A 384 11.67 28.49 11.85
CA GLY A 384 12.49 28.72 10.67
C GLY A 384 12.55 27.57 9.67
N THR A 385 11.90 26.43 9.94
CA THR A 385 11.89 25.26 9.05
C THR A 385 10.92 25.46 7.88
N PRO A 386 11.30 25.21 6.61
CA PRO A 386 10.38 25.26 5.47
C PRO A 386 9.23 24.26 5.64
N ARG A 387 7.99 24.67 5.36
CA ARG A 387 6.77 23.88 5.56
C ARG A 387 6.84 22.48 4.93
N VAL A 388 7.35 22.35 3.71
CA VAL A 388 7.57 21.03 3.06
C VAL A 388 8.56 20.15 3.82
N VAL A 389 9.68 20.70 4.30
CA VAL A 389 10.69 19.98 5.09
C VAL A 389 10.11 19.52 6.43
N ALA A 390 9.24 20.33 7.05
CA ALA A 390 8.54 19.94 8.26
C ALA A 390 7.57 18.76 8.06
N HIS A 391 6.85 18.70 6.92
CA HIS A 391 6.03 17.53 6.57
C HIS A 391 6.86 16.25 6.36
N LEU A 392 8.06 16.36 5.77
CA LEU A 392 8.97 15.22 5.59
C LEU A 392 9.53 14.73 6.94
N MET A 393 9.98 15.66 7.80
CA MET A 393 10.46 15.31 9.16
C MET A 393 9.33 14.77 10.04
N ALA A 394 8.09 15.24 9.91
CA ALA A 394 6.95 14.72 10.65
C ALA A 394 6.65 13.24 10.37
N ARG A 395 7.04 12.70 9.19
CA ARG A 395 6.89 11.26 8.91
C ARG A 395 7.83 10.39 9.75
N HIS A 396 9.01 10.89 10.11
CA HIS A 396 9.88 10.25 11.10
C HIS A 396 9.28 10.28 12.51
N VAL A 397 8.60 11.37 12.88
CA VAL A 397 7.86 11.46 14.16
C VAL A 397 6.70 10.46 14.20
N GLU A 398 5.92 10.35 13.12
CA GLU A 398 4.86 9.34 12.99
C GLU A 398 5.39 7.90 13.07
N ALA A 399 6.50 7.60 12.40
CA ALA A 399 7.13 6.28 12.43
C ALA A 399 7.66 5.90 13.83
N ALA A 400 8.02 6.91 14.64
CA ALA A 400 8.35 6.75 16.05
C ALA A 400 7.14 6.59 16.99
N GLY A 401 5.91 6.68 16.47
CA GLY A 401 4.65 6.61 17.24
C GLY A 401 4.15 7.96 17.77
N GLY A 402 4.78 9.07 17.39
CA GLY A 402 4.39 10.42 17.78
C GLY A 402 3.48 11.13 16.76
N SER A 403 3.27 12.42 16.98
CA SER A 403 2.62 13.34 16.05
C SER A 403 3.23 14.74 16.15
N VAL A 404 3.02 15.57 15.13
CA VAL A 404 3.37 17.00 15.14
C VAL A 404 2.07 17.78 14.97
N ASP A 405 1.79 18.74 15.84
CA ASP A 405 0.52 19.48 15.76
C ASP A 405 0.44 20.29 14.44
N GLY A 406 -0.75 20.31 13.85
CA GLY A 406 -1.03 20.88 12.54
C GLY A 406 -0.34 20.22 11.32
N ILE A 407 0.63 19.30 11.52
CA ILE A 407 1.54 18.80 10.48
C ILE A 407 1.46 17.27 10.37
N ARG A 408 0.90 16.79 9.26
CA ARG A 408 0.86 15.36 8.92
C ARG A 408 2.15 14.93 8.22
N GLY A 409 2.65 13.73 8.54
CA GLY A 409 3.83 13.17 7.88
C GLY A 409 3.62 12.94 6.38
N MET A 410 4.66 13.15 5.59
CA MET A 410 4.73 12.81 4.17
C MET A 410 6.01 12.00 3.87
N PRO A 411 5.96 10.98 2.98
CA PRO A 411 4.82 10.58 2.14
C PRO A 411 3.77 9.77 2.91
N LEU A 412 2.53 9.71 2.38
CA LEU A 412 1.45 8.90 2.97
C LEU A 412 1.59 7.43 2.55
N GLY A 413 1.60 6.50 3.52
CA GLY A 413 1.59 5.06 3.24
C GLY A 413 2.91 4.50 2.70
N ILE A 414 4.01 5.23 2.86
CA ILE A 414 5.38 4.84 2.49
C ILE A 414 6.29 5.19 3.70
N PRO A 415 7.45 4.53 3.88
CA PRO A 415 8.47 4.98 4.83
C PRO A 415 8.85 6.45 4.68
N ALA A 416 9.40 7.02 5.75
CA ALA A 416 9.97 8.36 5.69
C ALA A 416 11.19 8.41 4.76
N LEU A 417 11.37 9.53 4.04
CA LEU A 417 12.56 9.75 3.21
C LEU A 417 13.84 9.76 4.05
N THR A 418 14.96 9.37 3.45
CA THR A 418 16.26 9.40 4.15
C THR A 418 16.65 10.84 4.51
N LEU A 419 17.52 11.00 5.52
CA LEU A 419 17.93 12.33 5.96
C LEU A 419 18.67 13.09 4.86
N GLU A 420 19.37 12.39 3.98
CA GLU A 420 20.07 12.92 2.81
C GLU A 420 19.08 13.37 1.74
N GLN A 421 17.99 12.63 1.50
CA GLN A 421 16.90 13.09 0.62
C GLN A 421 16.24 14.37 1.16
N ILE A 422 16.00 14.45 2.47
CA ILE A 422 15.45 15.66 3.11
C ILE A 422 16.48 16.81 3.07
N GLN A 423 17.76 16.53 3.24
CA GLN A 423 18.86 17.49 3.16
C GLN A 423 18.98 18.12 1.76
N LEU A 424 18.77 17.35 0.69
CA LEU A 424 18.71 17.91 -0.68
C LEU A 424 17.58 18.94 -0.82
N VAL A 425 16.39 18.63 -0.31
CA VAL A 425 15.23 19.54 -0.33
C VAL A 425 15.50 20.80 0.49
N ASP A 426 15.98 20.67 1.73
CA ASP A 426 16.27 21.81 2.62
C ASP A 426 17.40 22.69 2.06
N THR A 427 18.44 22.08 1.49
CA THR A 427 19.56 22.79 0.84
C THR A 427 19.11 23.56 -0.40
N TRP A 428 18.38 22.91 -1.31
CA TRP A 428 17.86 23.55 -2.52
C TRP A 428 16.95 24.74 -2.19
N ILE A 429 16.12 24.62 -1.15
CA ILE A 429 15.30 25.73 -0.64
C ILE A 429 16.17 26.85 -0.06
N ALA A 430 17.19 26.51 0.75
CA ALA A 430 18.10 27.49 1.35
C ALA A 430 18.96 28.24 0.30
N GLN A 431 19.31 27.58 -0.80
CA GLN A 431 20.04 28.16 -1.94
C GLN A 431 19.17 28.98 -2.91
N GLY A 432 17.89 29.23 -2.56
CA GLY A 432 16.97 30.04 -3.36
C GLY A 432 16.18 29.27 -4.43
N ARG A 433 16.46 27.97 -4.59
CA ARG A 433 15.93 27.01 -5.58
C ARG A 433 16.51 27.19 -7.00
N PRO A 434 17.81 26.90 -7.23
CA PRO A 434 18.35 26.80 -8.60
C PRO A 434 17.63 25.72 -9.42
N GLN A 435 17.65 25.87 -10.76
CA GLN A 435 17.02 24.95 -11.72
C GLN A 435 17.99 23.86 -12.19
#